data_AF-A0A0S4LCI7-F1
#
_entry.id   AF-A0A0S4LCI7-F1
#
_cell.length_a   1.000
_cell.length_b   1.000
_cell.length_c   1.000
_cell.angle_alpha   90.00
_cell.angle_beta   90.00
_cell.angle_gamma   90.00
#
_symmetry.space_group_name_H-M   'P 1'
#
loop_
_entity.id
_entity.type
_entity.pdbx_description
1 polymer ?
#
loop_
_entity_poly.entity_id
_entity_poly.type
_entity_poly.pdbx_seq_one_letter_code
_entity_poly.pdbx_strand_id
1 'polypeptide(L)'
;MNEFISEDDLQTFEGWLKYQAIDTSMMTTEELTTWRYCFEETRKQRAASSKVGLMNLKTVPGENKYAVAVREGTDLFLVLWIRRNQKGEYFVLKPMSDRQLDLHSRHHHDGTLHHKVFKQKVLPAQKSQSFPIINGFTPKDTGAICDPKAFTGIVEVASGILGPRHGCIGVVLADSGSGLPDYTWAYEILTQTVFREVSPHVVVSIMRKKHSG
;
A
#
# COMPACT_ATOMS: atom_id res chain seq x y z
N MET A 1 -19.53 -4.01 14.19
CA MET A 1 -19.12 -3.87 12.77
C MET A 1 -18.24 -2.62 12.73
N ASN A 2 -16.93 -2.74 12.49
CA ASN A 2 -16.10 -1.54 12.33
C ASN A 2 -16.38 -0.97 10.95
N GLU A 3 -17.10 0.15 10.94
CA GLU A 3 -17.37 0.94 9.75
C GLU A 3 -16.05 1.31 9.05
N PHE A 4 -16.05 1.26 7.72
CA PHE A 4 -14.90 1.67 6.93
C PHE A 4 -14.51 3.12 7.30
N ILE A 5 -13.22 3.32 7.52
CA ILE A 5 -12.62 4.64 7.76
C ILE A 5 -11.94 5.02 6.46
N SER A 6 -12.46 6.07 5.84
CA SER A 6 -11.88 6.74 4.70
C SER A 6 -10.74 7.65 5.12
N GLU A 7 -10.00 8.14 4.13
CA GLU A 7 -8.99 9.17 4.38
C GLU A 7 -9.60 10.52 4.77
N ASP A 8 -10.78 10.84 4.24
CA ASP A 8 -11.49 12.09 4.53
C ASP A 8 -11.95 12.12 6.00
N ASP A 9 -12.28 10.97 6.58
CA ASP A 9 -12.61 10.87 8.01
C ASP A 9 -11.44 11.35 8.90
N LEU A 10 -10.20 11.21 8.42
CA LEU A 10 -9.01 11.67 9.15
C LEU A 10 -8.85 13.20 9.17
N GLN A 11 -9.69 13.94 8.43
CA GLN A 11 -9.75 15.41 8.46
C GLN A 11 -10.61 15.94 9.61
N THR A 12 -11.37 15.06 10.27
CA THR A 12 -12.19 15.39 11.43
C THR A 12 -11.56 14.84 12.70
N PHE A 13 -11.79 15.51 13.84
CA PHE A 13 -11.24 15.05 15.11
C PHE A 13 -11.85 13.69 15.51
N GLU A 14 -13.16 13.53 15.32
CA GLU A 14 -13.92 12.35 15.65
C GLU A 14 -13.50 11.14 14.79
N GLY A 15 -13.36 11.33 13.48
CA GLY A 15 -12.89 10.29 12.57
C GLY A 15 -11.43 9.91 12.83
N TRP A 16 -10.59 10.89 13.18
CA TRP A 16 -9.20 10.62 13.59
C TRP A 16 -9.11 9.83 14.91
N LEU A 17 -9.93 10.12 15.92
CA LEU A 17 -9.98 9.33 17.16
C LEU A 17 -10.47 7.90 16.92
N LYS A 18 -11.51 7.74 16.09
CA LYS A 18 -12.00 6.41 15.65
C LYS A 18 -10.90 5.61 14.95
N TYR A 19 -10.09 6.29 14.13
CA TYR A 19 -8.90 5.70 13.51
C TYR A 19 -7.88 5.23 14.55
N GLN A 20 -7.59 6.05 15.57
CA GLN A 20 -6.71 5.68 16.69
C GLN A 20 -7.30 4.61 17.62
N ALA A 21 -8.56 4.20 17.42
CA ALA A 21 -9.29 3.25 18.26
C ALA A 21 -9.50 3.75 19.71
N ILE A 22 -9.65 5.06 19.88
CA ILE A 22 -9.83 5.68 21.19
C ILE A 22 -11.34 5.81 21.47
N ASP A 23 -11.77 5.32 22.63
CA ASP A 23 -13.12 5.53 23.15
C ASP A 23 -13.16 6.83 23.96
N THR A 24 -13.83 7.84 23.41
CA THR A 24 -13.95 9.16 24.04
C THR A 24 -14.90 9.19 25.23
N SER A 25 -15.77 8.17 25.39
CA SER A 25 -16.78 8.15 26.46
C SER A 25 -16.17 8.00 27.86
N MET A 26 -14.92 7.54 27.95
CA MET A 26 -14.20 7.33 29.20
C MET A 26 -13.13 8.40 29.47
N MET A 27 -13.06 9.45 28.66
CA MET A 27 -11.99 10.43 28.72
C MET A 27 -12.36 11.64 29.56
N THR A 28 -11.38 12.14 30.30
CA THR A 28 -11.47 13.43 30.98
C THR A 28 -11.35 14.59 29.98
N THR A 29 -11.79 15.78 30.39
CA THR A 29 -11.68 17.01 29.59
C THR A 29 -10.22 17.36 29.25
N GLU A 30 -9.29 17.09 30.16
CA GLU A 30 -7.86 17.35 30.00
C GLU A 30 -7.23 16.42 28.96
N GLU A 31 -7.60 15.14 29.00
CA GLU A 31 -7.19 14.17 27.98
C GLU A 31 -7.75 14.54 26.61
N LEU A 32 -9.04 14.90 26.52
CA LEU A 32 -9.65 15.35 25.27
C LEU A 32 -8.95 16.58 24.69
N THR A 33 -8.53 17.52 25.54
CA THR A 33 -7.76 18.71 25.14
C THR A 33 -6.40 18.31 24.58
N THR A 34 -5.71 17.36 25.22
CA THR A 34 -4.43 16.83 24.75
C THR A 34 -4.58 16.15 23.39
N TRP A 35 -5.60 15.32 23.19
CA TRP A 35 -5.85 14.67 21.91
C TRP A 35 -6.21 15.66 20.82
N ARG A 36 -6.96 16.71 21.15
CA ARG A 36 -7.28 17.78 20.21
C ARG A 36 -6.03 18.54 19.76
N TYR A 37 -5.11 18.81 20.69
CA TYR A 37 -3.80 19.36 20.35
C TYR A 37 -3.02 18.43 19.39
N CYS A 38 -2.92 17.14 19.70
CA CYS A 38 -2.25 16.14 18.84
C CYS A 38 -2.88 16.04 17.44
N PHE A 39 -4.21 16.12 17.35
CA PHE A 39 -4.92 16.14 16.08
C PHE A 39 -4.53 17.37 15.24
N GLU A 40 -4.55 18.55 15.84
CA GLU A 40 -4.18 19.79 15.15
C GLU A 40 -2.72 19.77 14.68
N GLU A 41 -1.80 19.27 15.50
CA GLU A 41 -0.39 19.12 15.11
C GLU A 41 -0.23 18.11 13.96
N THR A 42 -0.94 16.97 14.02
CA THR A 42 -0.95 15.98 12.93
C THR A 42 -1.51 16.60 11.65
N ARG A 43 -2.58 17.39 11.74
CA ARG A 43 -3.19 18.07 10.59
C ARG A 43 -2.23 19.10 9.97
N LYS A 44 -1.54 19.90 10.80
CA LYS A 44 -0.51 20.84 10.33
C LYS A 44 0.64 20.11 9.63
N GLN A 45 1.12 19.00 10.20
CA GLN A 45 2.19 18.19 9.59
C GLN A 45 1.78 17.60 8.24
N ARG A 46 0.56 17.10 8.11
CA ARG A 46 0.01 16.62 6.83
C ARG A 46 -0.11 17.73 5.81
N ALA A 47 -0.64 18.89 6.20
CA ALA A 47 -0.75 20.04 5.32
C ALA A 47 0.63 20.56 4.85
N ALA A 48 1.65 20.46 5.69
CA ALA A 48 3.03 20.82 5.34
C ALA A 48 3.75 19.77 4.48
N SER A 49 3.24 18.54 4.43
CA SER A 49 3.84 17.46 3.64
C SER A 49 3.57 17.68 2.16
N SER A 50 4.64 17.73 1.36
CA SER A 50 4.50 17.87 -0.10
C SER A 50 3.89 16.60 -0.69
N LYS A 51 2.80 16.72 -1.44
CA LYS A 51 2.25 15.61 -2.21
C LYS A 51 3.24 15.18 -3.30
N VAL A 52 3.32 13.87 -3.58
CA VAL A 52 4.25 13.31 -4.58
C VAL A 52 3.95 13.84 -5.99
N GLY A 53 2.71 14.24 -6.26
CA GLY A 53 2.28 14.74 -7.57
C GLY A 53 2.25 13.65 -8.63
N LEU A 54 2.44 14.02 -9.90
CA LEU A 54 2.54 13.06 -11.00
C LEU A 54 3.93 12.43 -11.01
N MET A 55 4.01 11.10 -10.89
CA MET A 55 5.30 10.40 -10.98
C MET A 55 5.76 10.28 -12.43
N ASN A 56 6.96 10.80 -12.73
CA ASN A 56 7.60 10.63 -14.03
C ASN A 56 8.33 9.27 -14.10
N LEU A 57 7.58 8.20 -14.37
CA LEU A 57 8.13 6.86 -14.57
C LEU A 57 8.52 6.67 -16.03
N LYS A 58 9.83 6.74 -16.32
CA LYS A 58 10.35 6.47 -17.67
C LYS A 58 10.08 5.02 -18.10
N THR A 59 9.57 4.83 -19.30
CA THR A 59 9.52 3.52 -19.95
C THR A 59 10.92 3.11 -20.35
N VAL A 60 11.33 1.91 -19.94
CA VAL A 60 12.63 1.33 -20.29
C VAL A 60 12.34 0.01 -21.00
N PRO A 61 12.79 -0.20 -22.24
CA PRO A 61 12.58 -1.45 -22.95
C PRO A 61 13.07 -2.65 -22.14
N GLY A 62 12.28 -3.73 -22.11
CA GLY A 62 12.60 -4.94 -21.35
C GLY A 62 12.31 -4.85 -19.84
N GLU A 63 11.80 -3.73 -19.33
CA GLU A 63 11.24 -3.65 -17.98
C GLU A 63 9.72 -3.77 -18.01
N ASN A 64 9.16 -4.43 -17.00
CA ASN A 64 7.71 -4.46 -16.78
C ASN A 64 7.37 -3.69 -15.50
N LYS A 65 6.29 -2.92 -15.56
CA LYS A 65 5.77 -2.19 -14.39
C LYS A 65 4.30 -2.53 -14.19
N TYR A 66 3.93 -2.91 -12.99
CA TYR A 66 2.54 -3.20 -12.64
C TYR A 66 2.11 -2.27 -11.51
N ALA A 67 0.95 -1.64 -11.64
CA ALA A 67 0.44 -0.72 -10.63
C ALA A 67 -0.70 -1.33 -9.82
N VAL A 68 -0.82 -0.91 -8.57
CA VAL A 68 -2.07 -0.94 -7.82
C VAL A 68 -2.46 0.50 -7.54
N ALA A 69 -3.66 0.87 -7.95
CA ALA A 69 -4.14 2.24 -7.83
C ALA A 69 -5.59 2.28 -7.37
N VAL A 70 -5.91 3.28 -6.56
CA VAL A 70 -7.25 3.51 -6.02
C VAL A 70 -7.94 4.61 -6.82
N ARG A 71 -9.16 4.35 -7.27
CA ARG A 71 -9.98 5.35 -7.95
C ARG A 71 -10.79 6.14 -6.92
N GLU A 72 -10.54 7.44 -6.86
CA GLU A 72 -11.20 8.40 -5.97
C GLU A 72 -11.78 9.52 -6.83
N GLY A 73 -13.10 9.49 -7.06
CA GLY A 73 -13.75 10.39 -8.02
C GLY A 73 -13.21 10.17 -9.45
N THR A 74 -12.72 11.24 -10.09
CA THR A 74 -12.13 11.19 -11.43
C THR A 74 -10.67 10.77 -11.44
N ASP A 75 -10.00 10.86 -10.29
CA ASP A 75 -8.57 10.65 -10.19
C ASP A 75 -8.22 9.18 -9.87
N LEU A 76 -7.05 8.75 -10.35
CA LEU A 76 -6.48 7.45 -10.06
C LEU A 76 -5.20 7.65 -9.27
N PHE A 77 -5.18 7.24 -8.00
CA PHE A 77 -4.05 7.41 -7.11
C PHE A 77 -3.23 6.13 -7.02
N LEU A 78 -1.95 6.22 -7.37
CA LEU A 78 -1.01 5.12 -7.21
C LEU A 78 -0.76 4.88 -5.71
N VAL A 79 -0.96 3.64 -5.25
CA VAL A 79 -0.70 3.25 -3.85
C VAL A 79 0.45 2.26 -3.72
N LEU A 80 0.73 1.51 -4.79
CA LEU A 80 1.83 0.56 -4.87
C LEU A 80 2.20 0.33 -6.34
N TRP A 81 3.46 0.05 -6.63
CA TRP A 81 3.83 -0.51 -7.93
C TRP A 81 4.94 -1.54 -7.81
N ILE A 82 4.95 -2.44 -8.78
CA ILE A 82 5.90 -3.52 -8.93
C ILE A 82 6.72 -3.24 -10.18
N ARG A 83 8.05 -3.22 -10.06
CA ARG A 83 8.97 -3.13 -11.20
C ARG A 83 9.72 -4.44 -11.34
N ARG A 84 9.74 -5.00 -12.53
CA ARG A 84 10.69 -6.03 -12.94
C ARG A 84 11.76 -5.38 -13.80
N ASN A 85 13.02 -5.43 -13.39
CA ASN A 85 14.12 -4.90 -14.19
C ASN A 85 14.54 -5.89 -15.28
N GLN A 86 15.45 -5.46 -16.16
CA GLN A 86 15.99 -6.28 -17.25
C GLN A 86 16.74 -7.54 -16.77
N LYS A 87 17.23 -7.55 -15.52
CA LYS A 87 17.89 -8.70 -14.90
C LYS A 87 16.90 -9.72 -14.31
N GLY A 88 15.60 -9.46 -14.40
CA GLY A 88 14.56 -10.32 -13.83
C GLY A 88 14.37 -10.17 -12.32
N GLU A 89 14.92 -9.12 -11.72
CA GLU A 89 14.70 -8.80 -10.31
C GLU A 89 13.40 -8.00 -10.14
N TYR A 90 12.68 -8.25 -9.05
CA TYR A 90 11.41 -7.59 -8.76
C TYR A 90 11.55 -6.63 -7.59
N PHE A 91 10.86 -5.50 -7.69
CA PHE A 91 10.86 -4.44 -6.70
C PHE A 91 9.42 -4.05 -6.42
N VAL A 92 9.00 -4.08 -5.16
CA VAL A 92 7.70 -3.57 -4.71
C VAL A 92 7.94 -2.23 -4.03
N LEU A 93 7.31 -1.18 -4.54
CA LEU A 93 7.59 0.22 -4.23
C LEU A 93 6.30 0.93 -3.86
N LYS A 94 6.32 1.70 -2.76
CA LYS A 94 5.24 2.62 -2.38
C LYS A 94 5.62 4.05 -2.79
N PRO A 95 4.72 4.84 -3.39
CA PRO A 95 4.96 6.26 -3.59
C PRO A 95 5.05 6.93 -2.21
N MET A 96 6.17 7.59 -1.95
CA MET A 96 6.44 8.31 -0.70
C MET A 96 6.94 9.71 -1.06
N SER A 97 6.43 10.73 -0.36
CA SER A 97 6.85 12.13 -0.52
C SER A 97 8.26 12.37 0.01
N ASP A 98 8.63 11.67 1.08
CA ASP A 98 9.98 11.70 1.62
C ASP A 98 10.86 10.65 0.93
N ARG A 99 11.83 11.13 0.14
CA ARG A 99 12.85 10.30 -0.53
C ARG A 99 13.77 9.56 0.45
N GLN A 100 13.79 9.93 1.73
CA GLN A 100 14.56 9.24 2.76
C GLN A 100 13.83 8.00 3.33
N LEU A 101 12.50 7.99 3.24
CA LEU A 101 11.60 6.87 3.54
C LEU A 101 11.51 5.93 2.33
N ASP A 102 12.63 5.30 1.99
CA ASP A 102 12.69 4.30 0.91
C ASP A 102 12.15 2.96 1.41
N LEU A 103 10.82 2.81 1.40
CA LEU A 103 10.13 1.55 1.69
C LEU A 103 10.03 0.73 0.41
N HIS A 104 11.05 -0.09 0.15
CA HIS A 104 11.00 -1.04 -0.96
C HIS A 104 11.37 -2.45 -0.51
N SER A 105 10.70 -3.41 -1.11
CA SER A 105 11.07 -4.80 -1.04
C SER A 105 11.67 -5.23 -2.37
N ARG A 106 12.78 -5.96 -2.36
CA ARG A 106 13.47 -6.44 -3.55
C ARG A 106 13.56 -7.96 -3.51
N HIS A 107 13.20 -8.61 -4.60
CA HIS A 107 13.39 -10.03 -4.82
C HIS A 107 14.42 -10.23 -5.95
N HIS A 108 15.52 -10.89 -5.62
CA HIS A 108 16.57 -11.22 -6.57
C HIS A 108 16.22 -12.47 -7.38
N HIS A 109 16.87 -12.65 -8.53
CA HIS A 109 16.67 -13.82 -9.38
C HIS A 109 17.00 -15.14 -8.67
N ASP A 110 17.89 -15.12 -7.68
CA ASP A 110 18.29 -16.29 -6.87
C ASP A 110 17.27 -16.67 -5.77
N GLY A 111 16.11 -16.00 -5.72
CA GLY A 111 15.07 -16.21 -4.71
C GLY A 111 15.26 -15.42 -3.42
N THR A 112 16.31 -14.58 -3.33
CA THR A 112 16.59 -13.79 -2.12
C THR A 112 15.66 -12.59 -2.03
N LEU A 113 14.89 -12.50 -0.95
CA LEU A 113 14.07 -11.33 -0.62
C LEU A 113 14.80 -10.41 0.38
N HIS A 114 14.83 -9.12 0.07
CA HIS A 114 15.23 -8.05 0.97
C HIS A 114 14.06 -7.10 1.21
N HIS A 115 13.85 -6.75 2.48
CA HIS A 115 12.96 -5.66 2.89
C HIS A 115 13.78 -4.55 3.53
N LYS A 116 13.65 -3.32 3.02
CA LYS A 116 14.29 -2.13 3.60
C LYS A 116 13.23 -1.12 4.00
N VAL A 117 13.44 -0.55 5.19
CA VAL A 117 12.72 0.61 5.71
C VAL A 117 13.81 1.59 6.18
N PHE A 118 13.73 2.86 5.79
CA PHE A 118 14.73 3.89 6.18
C PHE A 118 16.19 3.52 5.86
N LYS A 119 16.46 2.93 4.68
CA LYS A 119 17.80 2.45 4.23
C LYS A 119 18.45 1.36 5.12
N GLN A 120 17.86 1.02 6.26
CA GLN A 120 18.29 -0.08 7.11
C GLN A 120 17.65 -1.39 6.64
N LYS A 121 18.42 -2.47 6.67
CA LYS A 121 17.91 -3.83 6.41
C LYS A 121 17.14 -4.24 7.66
N VAL A 122 15.81 -4.31 7.58
CA VAL A 122 14.96 -4.61 8.75
C VAL A 122 14.80 -6.12 8.96
N LEU A 123 15.04 -6.93 7.92
CA LEU A 123 14.92 -8.39 8.00
C LEU A 123 16.16 -9.09 7.41
N PRO A 124 16.56 -10.25 7.98
CA PRO A 124 17.53 -11.13 7.34
C PRO A 124 17.03 -11.53 5.95
N ALA A 125 17.97 -11.77 5.03
CA ALA A 125 17.65 -12.30 3.71
C ALA A 125 16.94 -13.66 3.86
N GLN A 126 15.69 -13.76 3.39
CA GLN A 126 14.92 -14.99 3.41
C GLN A 126 14.56 -15.39 1.99
N LYS A 127 14.59 -16.69 1.69
CA LYS A 127 14.03 -17.21 0.45
C LYS A 127 12.51 -17.17 0.56
N SER A 128 11.86 -16.28 -0.19
CA SER A 128 10.41 -16.16 -0.21
C SER A 128 9.97 -15.59 -1.55
N GLN A 129 9.00 -16.23 -2.18
CA GLN A 129 8.31 -15.71 -3.35
C GLN A 129 7.24 -14.68 -3.00
N SER A 130 6.88 -14.56 -1.71
CA SER A 130 5.89 -13.60 -1.21
C SER A 130 6.58 -12.38 -0.62
N PHE A 131 6.15 -11.20 -1.05
CA PHE A 131 6.50 -9.94 -0.42
C PHE A 131 5.69 -9.73 0.87
N PRO A 132 6.16 -8.88 1.80
CA PRO A 132 5.36 -8.52 2.97
C PRO A 132 3.99 -7.97 2.55
N ILE A 133 2.95 -8.36 3.27
CA ILE A 133 1.60 -7.80 3.08
C ILE A 133 1.64 -6.33 3.51
N ILE A 134 1.16 -5.44 2.64
CA ILE A 134 1.17 -3.99 2.85
C ILE A 134 -0.24 -3.52 3.22
N ASN A 135 -0.33 -2.64 4.21
CA ASN A 135 -1.57 -2.01 4.67
C ASN A 135 -1.36 -0.51 4.91
N GLY A 136 -2.39 0.19 5.38
CA GLY A 136 -2.31 1.61 5.70
C GLY A 136 -2.21 2.48 4.45
N PHE A 137 -3.32 2.59 3.72
CA PHE A 137 -3.38 3.33 2.46
C PHE A 137 -4.15 4.64 2.63
N THR A 138 -3.49 5.75 2.32
CA THR A 138 -4.05 7.11 2.25
C THR A 138 -3.74 7.69 0.87
N PRO A 139 -4.48 7.27 -0.18
CA PRO A 139 -4.18 7.63 -1.57
C PRO A 139 -4.11 9.15 -1.84
N LYS A 140 -4.87 10.01 -1.15
CA LYS A 140 -4.88 11.46 -1.41
C LYS A 140 -3.70 12.20 -0.76
N ASP A 141 -3.19 11.68 0.36
CA ASP A 141 -2.09 12.23 1.17
C ASP A 141 -0.74 11.65 0.75
N THR A 142 -0.69 10.36 0.42
CA THR A 142 0.56 9.64 0.09
C THR A 142 0.69 9.28 -1.38
N GLY A 143 -0.43 9.18 -2.09
CA GLY A 143 -0.46 8.70 -3.46
C GLY A 143 0.08 9.71 -4.47
N ALA A 144 0.81 9.19 -5.43
CA ALA A 144 1.07 9.90 -6.66
C ALA A 144 -0.13 9.76 -7.60
N ILE A 145 -0.35 10.73 -8.49
CA ILE A 145 -1.30 10.52 -9.60
C ILE A 145 -0.74 9.41 -10.49
N CYS A 146 -1.56 8.39 -10.71
CA CYS A 146 -1.24 7.27 -11.57
C CYS A 146 -1.53 7.66 -13.03
N ASP A 147 -0.51 7.65 -13.87
CA ASP A 147 -0.68 7.62 -15.33
C ASP A 147 -0.75 6.16 -15.78
N PRO A 148 -1.91 5.65 -16.22
CA PRO A 148 -2.03 4.27 -16.63
C PRO A 148 -1.05 3.86 -17.73
N LYS A 149 -0.66 4.79 -18.60
CA LYS A 149 0.22 4.51 -19.75
C LYS A 149 1.66 4.22 -19.33
N ALA A 150 2.05 4.54 -18.09
CA ALA A 150 3.37 4.25 -17.57
C ALA A 150 3.55 2.78 -17.13
N PHE A 151 2.47 1.99 -17.12
CA PHE A 151 2.44 0.63 -16.60
C PHE A 151 2.04 -0.39 -17.68
N THR A 152 2.63 -1.58 -17.59
CA THR A 152 2.27 -2.77 -18.38
C THR A 152 0.87 -3.26 -18.01
N GLY A 153 0.52 -3.19 -16.72
CA GLY A 153 -0.78 -3.63 -16.21
C GLY A 153 -1.13 -2.95 -14.89
N ILE A 154 -2.43 -2.84 -14.62
CA ILE A 154 -2.94 -2.08 -13.47
C ILE A 154 -4.04 -2.87 -12.80
N VAL A 155 -3.96 -2.96 -11.47
CA VAL A 155 -5.09 -3.34 -10.63
C VAL A 155 -5.75 -2.05 -10.16
N GLU A 156 -6.87 -1.71 -10.77
CA GLU A 156 -7.71 -0.60 -10.30
C GLU A 156 -8.58 -1.10 -9.14
N VAL A 157 -8.55 -0.35 -8.04
CA VAL A 157 -9.29 -0.63 -6.81
C VAL A 157 -10.28 0.49 -6.57
N ALA A 158 -11.54 0.14 -6.30
CA ALA A 158 -12.55 1.13 -5.97
C ALA A 158 -12.25 1.83 -4.63
N SER A 159 -12.69 3.08 -4.50
CA SER A 159 -12.78 3.75 -3.20
C SER A 159 -13.56 2.90 -2.20
N GLY A 160 -13.20 2.98 -0.91
CA GLY A 160 -13.85 2.19 0.15
C GLY A 160 -13.27 0.78 0.37
N ILE A 161 -12.33 0.34 -0.46
CA ILE A 161 -11.71 -0.98 -0.34
C ILE A 161 -10.40 -0.91 0.46
N LEU A 162 -9.48 -0.06 0.00
CA LEU A 162 -8.24 0.23 0.69
C LEU A 162 -8.43 1.51 1.52
N GLY A 163 -7.91 1.51 2.74
CA GLY A 163 -7.99 2.68 3.61
C GLY A 163 -6.88 2.70 4.68
N PRO A 164 -6.88 3.71 5.55
CA PRO A 164 -5.84 3.89 6.57
C PRO A 164 -5.74 2.70 7.53
N ARG A 165 -6.86 2.05 7.80
CA ARG A 165 -6.96 0.90 8.72
C ARG A 165 -7.50 -0.37 8.06
N HIS A 166 -7.96 -0.23 6.81
CA HIS A 166 -8.70 -1.26 6.09
C HIS A 166 -7.96 -1.66 4.84
N GLY A 167 -8.19 -2.90 4.42
CA GLY A 167 -7.61 -3.42 3.20
C GLY A 167 -6.11 -3.74 3.33
N CYS A 168 -5.68 -4.72 2.57
CA CYS A 168 -4.29 -5.17 2.50
C CYS A 168 -3.97 -5.55 1.05
N ILE A 169 -2.73 -5.32 0.64
CA ILE A 169 -2.21 -5.78 -0.65
C ILE A 169 -1.16 -6.86 -0.39
N GLY A 170 -1.37 -8.04 -0.96
CA GLY A 170 -0.39 -9.10 -1.06
C GLY A 170 0.22 -9.13 -2.45
N VAL A 171 1.54 -9.28 -2.55
CA VAL A 171 2.24 -9.47 -3.83
C VAL A 171 3.06 -10.75 -3.75
N VAL A 172 2.87 -11.63 -4.73
CA VAL A 172 3.58 -12.91 -4.82
C VAL A 172 4.11 -13.12 -6.23
N LEU A 173 5.31 -13.68 -6.34
CA LEU A 173 5.87 -14.18 -7.58
C LEU A 173 5.52 -15.66 -7.73
N ALA A 174 4.72 -16.02 -8.71
CA ALA A 174 4.25 -17.39 -8.91
C ALA A 174 4.77 -17.94 -10.23
N ASP A 175 5.32 -19.16 -10.21
CA ASP A 175 5.68 -19.87 -11.44
C ASP A 175 4.43 -20.34 -12.19
N SER A 176 4.60 -20.68 -13.47
CA SER A 176 3.53 -21.26 -14.27
C SER A 176 3.11 -22.62 -13.69
N GLY A 177 1.83 -22.76 -13.35
CA GLY A 177 1.27 -23.99 -12.76
C GLY A 177 1.30 -24.04 -11.23
N SER A 178 1.99 -23.11 -10.57
CA SER A 178 1.82 -22.90 -9.13
C SER A 178 0.41 -22.37 -8.87
N GLY A 179 -0.29 -22.94 -7.87
CA GLY A 179 -1.57 -22.42 -7.41
C GLY A 179 -1.46 -20.96 -6.97
N LEU A 180 -2.59 -20.25 -6.95
CA LEU A 180 -2.62 -18.88 -6.42
C LEU A 180 -2.39 -18.89 -4.91
N PRO A 181 -1.74 -17.84 -4.35
CA PRO A 181 -1.53 -17.76 -2.92
C PRO A 181 -2.87 -17.68 -2.20
N ASP A 182 -3.01 -18.54 -1.19
CA ASP A 182 -4.19 -18.61 -0.34
C ASP A 182 -3.95 -17.85 0.98
N TYR A 183 -4.72 -16.77 1.15
CA TYR A 183 -4.74 -15.94 2.34
C TYR A 183 -6.02 -16.10 3.16
N THR A 184 -6.91 -17.03 2.77
CA THR A 184 -8.24 -17.17 3.36
C THR A 184 -8.22 -17.54 4.85
N TRP A 185 -7.08 -18.02 5.36
CA TRP A 185 -6.89 -18.29 6.78
C TRP A 185 -6.97 -17.03 7.67
N ALA A 186 -6.61 -15.84 7.17
CA ALA A 186 -6.68 -14.58 7.93
C ALA A 186 -7.36 -13.42 7.19
N TYR A 187 -7.60 -13.58 5.89
CA TYR A 187 -8.11 -12.51 5.05
C TYR A 187 -9.29 -12.95 4.20
N GLU A 188 -10.19 -12.02 3.92
CA GLU A 188 -11.12 -12.11 2.81
C GLU A 188 -10.40 -11.61 1.56
N ILE A 189 -10.28 -12.44 0.53
CA ILE A 189 -9.69 -12.04 -0.76
C ILE A 189 -10.80 -11.39 -1.58
N LEU A 190 -10.65 -10.09 -1.85
CA LEU A 190 -11.63 -9.31 -2.62
C LEU A 190 -11.35 -9.44 -4.11
N THR A 191 -10.08 -9.45 -4.50
CA THR A 191 -9.67 -9.61 -5.90
C THR A 191 -8.26 -10.18 -5.95
N GLN A 192 -7.99 -11.02 -6.95
CA GLN A 192 -6.65 -11.52 -7.23
C GLN A 192 -6.37 -11.40 -8.72
N THR A 193 -5.38 -10.59 -9.07
CA THR A 193 -4.98 -10.33 -10.46
C THR A 193 -3.63 -10.97 -10.72
N VAL A 194 -3.48 -11.63 -11.87
CA VAL A 194 -2.24 -12.28 -12.28
C VAL A 194 -1.74 -11.64 -13.57
N PHE A 195 -0.54 -11.07 -13.51
CA PHE A 195 0.18 -10.55 -14.66
C PHE A 195 1.09 -11.65 -15.21
N ARG A 196 0.84 -12.08 -16.45
CA ARG A 196 1.40 -13.28 -17.08
C ARG A 196 2.40 -12.99 -18.20
N GLU A 197 2.79 -11.74 -18.38
CA GLU A 197 3.65 -11.28 -19.46
C GLU A 197 5.05 -11.88 -19.38
N VAL A 198 5.51 -12.20 -18.16
CA VAL A 198 6.84 -12.75 -17.89
C VAL A 198 6.82 -13.68 -16.68
N SER A 199 7.68 -14.70 -16.68
CA SER A 199 7.90 -15.59 -15.54
C SER A 199 9.03 -15.08 -14.61
N PRO A 200 8.90 -15.23 -13.27
CA PRO A 200 7.69 -15.62 -12.56
C PRO A 200 6.58 -14.57 -12.69
N HIS A 201 5.32 -15.03 -12.74
CA HIS A 201 4.14 -14.17 -12.84
C HIS A 201 3.99 -13.32 -11.58
N VAL A 202 3.47 -12.10 -11.73
CA VAL A 202 3.15 -11.26 -10.58
C VAL A 202 1.69 -11.47 -10.21
N VAL A 203 1.45 -11.96 -9.00
CA VAL A 203 0.11 -12.09 -8.42
C VAL A 203 -0.10 -10.96 -7.42
N VAL A 204 -1.11 -10.13 -7.66
CA VAL A 204 -1.55 -9.07 -6.74
C VAL A 204 -2.88 -9.48 -6.12
N SER A 205 -2.92 -9.56 -4.80
CA SER A 205 -4.13 -9.88 -4.04
C SER A 205 -4.59 -8.65 -3.25
N ILE A 206 -5.81 -8.19 -3.53
CA ILE A 206 -6.50 -7.16 -2.76
C ILE A 206 -7.37 -7.87 -1.74
N MET A 207 -7.16 -7.56 -0.46
CA MET A 207 -7.68 -8.34 0.64
C MET A 207 -8.21 -7.45 1.75
N ARG A 208 -9.03 -8.01 2.65
CA ARG A 208 -9.43 -7.39 3.92
C ARG A 208 -9.13 -8.36 5.06
N LYS A 209 -8.61 -7.85 6.18
CA LYS A 209 -8.36 -8.69 7.36
C LYS A 209 -9.69 -9.21 7.90
N LYS A 210 -9.80 -10.53 8.13
CA LYS A 210 -10.95 -11.11 8.84
C LYS A 210 -10.95 -10.56 10.27
N HIS A 211 -12.12 -10.22 10.78
CA HIS A 211 -12.23 -9.89 12.19
C HIS A 211 -11.93 -11.16 13.00
N SER A 212 -10.98 -11.05 13.93
CA SER A 212 -10.98 -11.95 15.08
C SER A 212 -12.29 -11.69 15.81
N GLY A 213 -13.15 -12.71 15.91
CA GLY A 213 -14.36 -12.64 16.74
C GLY A 213 -14.02 -12.42 18.20
#